data_AF-A0A843CYD1-F1
#
_entry.id   AF-A0A843CYD1-F1
#
_cell.length_a   1.000
_cell.length_b   1.000
_cell.length_c   1.000
_cell.angle_alpha   90.00
_cell.angle_beta   90.00
_cell.angle_gamma   90.00
#
_symmetry.space_group_name_H-M   'P 1'
#
loop_
_entity.id
_entity.type
_entity.pdbx_description
1 polymer ?
#
loop_
_entity_poly.entity_id
_entity_poly.type
_entity_poly.pdbx_seq_one_letter_code
_entity_poly.pdbx_strand_id
1 'polypeptide(L)' 'LCDRIAILNHGKIIAQGTPEQLCEDLGRWAVEYIIDGVKKYRYFTDRDESKTFRDSLDENVQVTSRLTNL' A
#
# COMPACT_ATOMS: atom_id res chain seq x y z
N LEU A 1 -9.87 18.35 13.97
CA LEU A 1 -9.47 16.93 13.99
C LEU A 1 -10.57 16.18 13.24
N CYS A 2 -10.23 15.39 12.22
CA CYS A 2 -11.24 14.66 11.45
C CYS A 2 -11.57 13.35 12.15
N ASP A 3 -12.86 13.08 12.37
CA ASP A 3 -13.31 11.84 13.02
C ASP A 3 -13.22 10.63 12.09
N ARG A 4 -13.35 10.85 10.76
CA ARG A 4 -13.27 9.81 9.73
C ARG A 4 -12.61 10.34 8.47
N ILE A 5 -11.83 9.48 7.82
CA ILE A 5 -11.12 9.76 6.57
C ILE A 5 -11.55 8.71 5.55
N ALA A 6 -11.66 9.12 4.28
CA ALA A 6 -11.86 8.23 3.14
C ALA A 6 -10.77 8.49 2.09
N ILE A 7 -10.15 7.42 1.60
CA ILE A 7 -9.14 7.47 0.55
C ILE A 7 -9.83 7.19 -0.79
N LEU A 8 -9.74 8.17 -1.69
CA LEU A 8 -10.29 8.11 -3.03
C LEU A 8 -9.17 7.87 -4.05
N ASN A 9 -9.37 6.91 -4.95
CA ASN A 9 -8.48 6.63 -6.07
C ASN A 9 -9.31 6.54 -7.36
N HIS A 10 -9.01 7.42 -8.32
CA HIS A 10 -9.75 7.55 -9.60
C HIS A 10 -11.28 7.57 -9.43
N GLY A 11 -11.79 8.31 -8.43
CA GLY A 11 -13.22 8.43 -8.16
C GLY A 11 -13.85 7.25 -7.43
N LYS A 12 -13.07 6.24 -7.01
CA LYS A 12 -13.52 5.12 -6.19
C LYS A 12 -12.98 5.25 -4.77
N ILE A 13 -13.83 5.03 -3.78
CA ILE A 13 -13.39 4.92 -2.38
C ILE A 13 -12.68 3.57 -2.22
N ILE A 14 -11.39 3.61 -1.93
CA ILE A 14 -10.58 2.40 -1.73
C ILE A 14 -10.35 2.08 -0.24
N ALA A 15 -10.57 3.04 0.65
CA ALA A 15 -10.53 2.83 2.10
C ALA A 15 -11.34 3.92 2.82
N GLN A 16 -11.94 3.60 3.96
CA GLN A 16 -12.64 4.56 4.83
C GLN A 16 -12.60 4.11 6.29
N GLY A 17 -12.35 5.01 7.24
CA GLY A 17 -12.20 4.66 8.65
C GLY A 17 -11.80 5.84 9.53
N THR A 18 -11.55 5.61 10.82
CA THR A 18 -10.85 6.59 11.66
C THR A 18 -9.38 6.68 11.21
N PRO A 19 -8.66 7.76 11.57
CA PRO A 19 -7.23 7.86 11.32
C PRO A 19 -6.48 6.64 11.85
N GLU A 20 -6.70 6.24 13.11
CA GLU A 20 -6.02 5.08 13.70
C GLU A 20 -6.31 3.78 12.95
N GLN A 21 -7.57 3.55 12.59
CA GLN A 21 -7.96 2.36 11.83
C GLN A 21 -7.30 2.33 10.46
N LEU A 22 -7.24 3.44 9.75
CA LEU A 22 -6.56 3.51 8.46
C LEU A 22 -5.05 3.32 8.59
N CYS A 23 -4.45 3.80 9.68
CA CYS A 23 -3.04 3.54 10.00
C CYS A 23 -2.79 2.04 10.25
N GLU A 24 -3.70 1.37 10.94
CA GLU A 24 -3.63 -0.09 11.13
C GLU A 24 -3.91 -0.87 9.83
N ASP A 25 -4.90 -0.46 9.04
CA ASP A 25 -5.32 -1.08 7.77
C ASP A 25 -4.30 -0.89 6.64
N LEU A 26 -3.59 0.24 6.61
CA LEU A 26 -2.46 0.46 5.72
C LEU A 26 -1.44 -0.66 5.88
N GLY A 27 -1.32 -1.24 7.07
CA GLY A 27 -0.43 -2.36 7.28
C GLY A 27 1.04 -1.94 7.40
N ARG A 28 1.83 -2.81 8.04
CA ARG A 28 3.22 -2.50 8.40
C ARG A 28 4.18 -2.52 7.22
N TRP A 29 3.78 -3.09 6.09
CA TRP A 29 4.64 -3.33 4.94
C TRP A 29 4.13 -2.59 3.71
N ALA A 30 4.98 -1.76 3.13
CA ALA A 30 4.71 -1.08 1.87
C ALA A 30 5.63 -1.62 0.78
N VAL A 31 5.05 -2.02 -0.34
CA VAL A 31 5.75 -2.39 -1.58
C VAL A 31 5.59 -1.26 -2.58
N GLU A 32 6.68 -0.54 -2.86
CA GLU A 32 6.77 0.40 -3.98
C GLU A 32 7.25 -0.36 -5.20
N TYR A 33 6.59 -0.20 -6.35
CA TYR A 33 6.99 -0.84 -7.59
C TYR A 33 6.75 0.06 -8.80
N ILE A 34 7.64 0.00 -9.80
CA ILE A 34 7.59 0.87 -10.99
C ILE A 34 7.23 0.04 -12.22
N ILE A 35 6.02 0.24 -12.75
CA ILE A 35 5.57 -0.40 -14.00
C ILE A 35 5.42 0.69 -15.05
N ASP A 36 6.09 0.53 -16.20
CA ASP A 36 6.04 1.47 -17.34
C ASP A 36 6.37 2.93 -16.95
N GLY A 37 7.30 3.11 -16.01
CA GLY A 37 7.69 4.43 -15.50
C GLY A 37 6.71 5.06 -14.49
N VAL A 38 5.61 4.38 -14.17
CA VAL A 38 4.63 4.84 -13.17
C VAL A 38 4.91 4.18 -11.82
N LYS A 39 5.18 5.00 -10.81
CA LYS A 39 5.33 4.54 -9.42
C LYS A 39 3.98 4.13 -8.86
N LYS A 40 3.89 2.90 -8.37
CA LYS A 40 2.73 2.37 -7.67
C LYS A 40 3.12 1.93 -6.27
N TYR A 41 2.12 2.03 -5.39
CA TYR A 41 2.25 1.70 -3.99
C TYR A 41 1.19 0.67 -3.65
N ARG A 42 1.60 -0.42 -3.00
CA ARG A 42 0.68 -1.36 -2.40
C ARG A 42 1.12 -1.64 -0.98
N TYR A 43 0.17 -1.54 -0.07
CA TYR A 43 0.42 -1.75 1.34
C TYR A 43 -0.19 -3.07 1.79
N PHE A 44 0.46 -3.69 2.76
CA PHE A 44 0.17 -5.03 3.26
C PHE A 44 0.28 -5.04 4.78
N THR A 45 -0.71 -5.63 5.42
CA THR A 45 -0.73 -5.88 6.86
C THR A 45 0.22 -7.02 7.23
N ASP A 46 0.31 -8.04 6.37
CA ASP A 46 1.15 -9.21 6.57
C ASP A 46 2.42 -9.22 5.70
N ARG A 47 3.52 -9.71 6.28
CA ARG A 47 4.83 -9.75 5.61
C ARG A 47 4.87 -10.80 4.49
N ASP A 48 4.24 -11.95 4.69
CA ASP A 48 4.22 -13.05 3.72
C ASP A 48 3.34 -12.70 2.51
N GLU A 49 2.23 -11.97 2.71
CA GLU A 49 1.48 -11.37 1.59
C GLU A 49 2.33 -10.37 0.79
N SER A 50 3.05 -9.49 1.47
CA SER A 50 3.94 -8.52 0.82
C SER A 50 5.01 -9.22 -0.02
N LYS A 51 5.58 -10.32 0.50
CA LYS A 51 6.60 -11.10 -0.20
C LYS A 51 6.03 -11.84 -1.41
N THR A 52 4.87 -12.47 -1.26
CA THR A 52 4.17 -13.17 -2.34
C THR A 52 3.81 -12.21 -3.47
N PHE A 53 3.33 -11.01 -3.14
CA PHE A 53 3.05 -9.98 -4.14
C PHE A 53 4.31 -9.50 -4.84
N ARG A 54 5.40 -9.27 -4.10
CA ARG A 54 6.70 -8.92 -4.69
C ARG A 54 7.20 -10.00 -5.65
N ASP A 55 7.09 -11.26 -5.26
CA ASP A 55 7.52 -12.40 -6.08
C ASP A 55 6.57 -12.64 -7.27
N SER A 56 5.36 -12.06 -7.26
CA SER A 56 4.43 -12.05 -8.40
C SER A 56 4.70 -10.94 -9.43
N LEU A 57 5.54 -9.96 -9.10
CA LEU A 57 5.93 -8.89 -10.01
C LEU A 57 7.08 -9.36 -10.91
N ASP A 58 7.04 -8.92 -12.17
CA ASP A 58 8.05 -9.27 -13.19
C ASP A 58 9.45 -8.87 -12.71
N GLU A 59 10.48 -9.68 -13.00
CA GLU A 59 11.86 -9.43 -12.53
C GLU A 59 12.45 -8.10 -13.06
N ASN A 60 11.85 -7.54 -14.11
CA ASN A 60 12.23 -6.25 -14.70
C ASN A 60 11.63 -5.03 -13.99
N VAL A 61 10.74 -5.24 -13.01
CA VAL A 61 10.10 -4.17 -12.24
C VAL A 61 11.01 -3.80 -11.07
N GLN A 62 11.36 -2.53 -10.94
CA GLN A 62 12.03 -2.06 -9.73
C GLN A 62 11.06 -2.12 -8.56
N VAL A 63 11.28 -3.04 -7.62
CA VAL A 63 10.45 -3.23 -6.42
C VAL A 63 11.26 -2.91 -5.17
N THR A 64 10.73 -2.03 -4.32
CA THR A 64 11.29 -1.69 -3.01
C THR A 64 10.28 -1.99 -1.92
N SER A 65 10.63 -2.92 -1.01
CA SER A 65 9.84 -3.20 0.19
C SER A 65 10.38 -2.38 1.36
N ARG A 66 9.51 -1.64 2.03
CA ARG A 66 9.85 -0.84 3.22
C ARG A 66 8.80 -0.99 4.31
N LEU A 67 9.20 -0.74 5.55
CA LEU A 67 8.23 -0.54 6.62
C LEU A 67 7.43 0.74 6.34
N THR A 68 6.12 0.67 6.58
CA THR A 68 5.25 1.84 6.51
C THR A 68 5.63 2.78 7.66
N ASN A 69 6.37 3.85 7.35
CA ASN A 69 6.53 4.96 8.28
C ASN A 69 5.22 5.75 8.27
N LEU A 70 4.53 5.67 9.40
CA LEU A 70 3.33 6.43 9.74
C LEU A 70 3.71 7.77 10.37
#